data_AF-A0AAW2BQT4-F1
#
_entry.id   AF-A0AAW2BQT4-F1
#
_cell.length_a   1.000
_cell.length_b   1.000
_cell.length_c   1.000
_cell.angle_alpha   90.00
_cell.angle_beta   90.00
_cell.angle_gamma   90.00
#
_symmetry.space_group_name_H-M   'P 1'
#
loop_
_entity.id
_entity.type
_entity.pdbx_description
1 polymer ?
#
loop_
_entity_poly.entity_id
_entity_poly.type
_entity_poly.pdbx_seq_one_letter_code
_entity_poly.pdbx_strand_id
1 'polypeptide(L)'
;MAGCNTAVANIVMSCVVLLALELITPLFKYTPNAVLASIIIAAVVPLVDIPAAILLWKIDKFDFLACMGAFFGVVFKSEEIGLLIACAQLRIVSFGLT
;
A
#
# COMPACT_ATOMS: atom_id res chain seq x y z
N MET A 1 -2.24 -20.14 -3.61
CA MET A 1 -1.07 -19.58 -4.32
C MET A 1 -0.39 -20.72 -5.05
N ALA A 2 -0.33 -20.68 -6.37
CA ALA A 2 0.37 -21.69 -7.16
C ALA A 2 1.86 -21.62 -6.81
N GLY A 3 2.38 -22.67 -6.18
CA GLY A 3 3.72 -22.71 -5.57
C GLY A 3 4.85 -22.76 -6.59
N CYS A 4 5.15 -21.63 -7.22
CA CYS A 4 6.35 -21.46 -8.03
C CYS A 4 7.22 -20.34 -7.45
N ASN A 5 8.20 -20.71 -6.62
CA ASN A 5 9.21 -19.81 -6.04
C ASN A 5 10.49 -19.83 -6.90
N THR A 6 10.39 -19.42 -8.16
CA THR A 6 11.59 -19.29 -9.02
C THR A 6 11.72 -17.86 -9.54
N ALA A 7 12.95 -17.36 -9.67
CA ALA A 7 13.20 -16.03 -10.25
C ALA A 7 12.61 -15.89 -11.67
N VAL A 8 12.52 -17.00 -12.40
CA VAL A 8 11.89 -17.08 -13.72
C VAL A 8 10.40 -16.74 -13.66
N ALA A 9 9.69 -17.10 -12.58
CA ALA A 9 8.27 -16.75 -12.42
C ALA A 9 8.05 -15.23 -12.31
N ASN A 10 8.94 -14.51 -11.61
CA ASN A 10 8.86 -13.05 -11.50
C ASN A 10 9.14 -12.36 -12.85
N ILE A 11 10.12 -12.88 -13.60
CA ILE A 11 10.44 -12.39 -14.95
C ILE A 11 9.23 -12.57 -15.88
N VAL A 12 8.63 -13.78 -15.90
CA VAL A 12 7.45 -14.06 -16.72
C VAL A 12 6.27 -13.18 -16.32
N MET A 13 6.01 -13.00 -15.02
CA MET A 13 4.94 -12.13 -14.54
C MET A 13 5.12 -10.69 -15.00
N SER A 14 6.33 -10.15 -14.89
CA SER A 14 6.65 -8.78 -15.32
C SER A 14 6.54 -8.62 -16.84
N CYS A 15 7.03 -9.59 -17.62
CA CYS A 15 6.86 -9.60 -19.09
C CYS A 15 5.38 -9.65 -19.49
N VAL A 16 4.56 -10.47 -18.82
CA VAL A 16 3.11 -10.54 -19.07
C VAL A 16 2.43 -9.22 -18.74
N VAL A 17 2.79 -8.56 -17.64
CA VAL A 17 2.24 -7.24 -17.27
C VAL A 17 2.64 -6.17 -18.30
N LEU A 18 3.90 -6.16 -18.76
CA LEU A 18 4.37 -5.22 -19.80
C LEU A 18 3.61 -5.43 -21.11
N LEU A 19 3.49 -6.68 -21.56
CA LEU A 19 2.71 -7.01 -22.76
C LEU A 19 1.23 -6.66 -22.60
N ALA A 20 0.65 -6.91 -21.42
CA ALA A 20 -0.72 -6.49 -21.14
C ALA A 20 -0.86 -4.97 -21.19
N LEU A 21 0.08 -4.19 -20.65
CA LEU A 21 0.01 -2.74 -20.76
C LEU A 21 0.11 -2.27 -22.21
N GLU A 22 0.98 -2.84 -23.04
CA GLU A 22 1.14 -2.43 -24.45
C GLU A 22 -0.06 -2.83 -25.34
N LEU A 23 -0.68 -3.98 -25.07
CA LEU A 23 -1.75 -4.55 -25.91
C LEU A 23 -3.17 -4.26 -25.38
N ILE A 24 -3.33 -4.14 -24.05
CA ILE A 24 -4.59 -3.83 -23.34
C ILE A 24 -4.68 -2.33 -22.95
N THR A 25 -3.68 -1.48 -23.17
CA THR A 25 -3.83 -0.01 -23.06
C THR A 25 -5.05 0.57 -23.77
N PRO A 26 -5.45 0.13 -25.00
CA PRO A 26 -6.70 0.60 -25.58
C PRO A 26 -7.91 0.18 -24.74
N LEU A 27 -7.90 -1.02 -24.16
CA LEU A 27 -8.97 -1.49 -23.26
C LEU A 27 -9.08 -0.61 -22.01
N PHE A 28 -7.97 -0.23 -21.38
CA PHE A 28 -8.00 0.66 -20.19
C PHE A 28 -8.63 2.03 -20.47
N LYS A 29 -8.55 2.54 -21.70
CA LYS A 29 -9.22 3.79 -22.09
C LYS A 29 -10.75 3.65 -22.16
N TYR A 30 -11.26 2.47 -22.50
CA TYR A 30 -12.69 2.19 -22.60
C TYR A 30 -13.29 1.61 -21.31
N THR A 31 -12.45 1.16 -20.37
CA THR A 31 -12.91 0.67 -19.08
C THR A 31 -13.52 1.82 -18.27
N PRO A 32 -14.80 1.72 -17.87
CA PRO A 32 -15.44 2.76 -17.07
C PRO A 32 -14.73 2.90 -15.72
N ASN A 33 -14.57 4.14 -15.23
CA ASN A 33 -13.95 4.44 -13.93
C ASN A 33 -14.54 3.63 -12.77
N ALA A 34 -15.80 3.18 -12.89
CA ALA A 34 -16.46 2.32 -11.92
C ALA A 34 -15.73 0.97 -11.71
N VAL A 35 -15.20 0.37 -12.77
CA VAL A 35 -14.47 -0.92 -12.66
C VAL A 35 -13.13 -0.70 -11.97
N LEU A 36 -12.38 0.34 -12.33
CA LEU A 36 -11.12 0.69 -11.65
C LEU A 36 -11.34 0.98 -10.17
N ALA A 37 -12.37 1.76 -9.83
CA ALA A 37 -12.74 2.03 -8.45
C ALA A 37 -13.09 0.75 -7.67
N SER A 38 -13.85 -0.17 -8.29
CA SER A 38 -14.20 -1.44 -7.65
C SER A 38 -12.98 -2.32 -7.34
N ILE A 39 -11.99 -2.35 -8.23
CA ILE A 39 -10.74 -3.09 -8.04
C ILE A 39 -9.92 -2.48 -6.90
N ILE A 40 -9.80 -1.15 -6.85
CA ILE A 40 -9.07 -0.45 -5.79
C ILE A 40 -9.73 -0.72 -4.43
N ILE A 41 -11.06 -0.59 -4.33
CA ILE A 41 -11.79 -0.86 -3.08
C ILE A 41 -11.58 -2.32 -2.65
N ALA A 42 -11.72 -3.27 -3.57
CA ALA A 42 -11.49 -4.70 -3.28
C ALA A 42 -10.05 -4.99 -2.82
N ALA A 43 -9.06 -4.24 -3.29
CA ALA A 43 -7.67 -4.36 -2.86
C ALA A 43 -7.40 -3.71 -1.49
N VAL A 44 -8.09 -2.61 -1.15
CA VAL A 44 -7.90 -1.90 0.12
C VAL A 44 -8.62 -2.59 1.28
N VAL A 45 -9.81 -3.17 1.06
CA VAL A 45 -10.56 -3.88 2.12
C VAL A 45 -9.73 -4.93 2.88
N PRO A 46 -8.98 -5.85 2.22
CA PRO A 46 -8.13 -6.81 2.93
C PRO A 46 -6.86 -6.19 3.54
N LEU A 47 -6.49 -4.97 3.17
CA LEU A 47 -5.34 -4.27 3.74
C LEU A 47 -5.68 -3.63 5.10
N VAL A 48 -6.96 -3.38 5.38
CA VAL A 48 -7.42 -2.77 6.63
C VAL A 48 -7.68 -3.84 7.69
N ASP A 49 -6.62 -4.24 8.39
CA ASP A 49 -6.70 -5.16 9.53
C ASP A 49 -7.10 -4.45 10.83
N ILE A 50 -8.42 -4.27 11.03
CA ILE A 50 -9.01 -3.76 12.28
C ILE A 50 -8.50 -4.45 13.56
N PRO A 51 -8.36 -5.80 13.63
CA PRO A 51 -7.87 -6.43 14.86
C PRO A 51 -6.40 -6.05 15.18
N ALA A 52 -5.57 -5.86 14.15
CA ALA A 52 -4.18 -5.42 14.33
C ALA A 52 -4.11 -3.99 14.86
N ALA A 53 -4.98 -3.09 14.36
CA ALA A 53 -5.06 -1.71 14.85
C ALA A 53 -5.44 -1.61 16.33
N ILE A 54 -6.36 -2.45 16.80
CA ILE A 54 -6.77 -2.51 18.21
C ILE A 54 -5.65 -3.07 19.09
N LEU A 55 -4.92 -4.07 18.60
CA LEU A 55 -3.80 -4.68 19.30
C LEU A 55 -2.63 -3.69 19.45
N LEU A 56 -2.32 -2.94 18.38
CA LEU A 56 -1.34 -1.85 18.41
C LEU A 56 -1.73 -0.76 19.42
N TRP A 57 -2.99 -0.34 19.46
CA TRP A 57 -3.45 0.68 20.42
C TRP A 57 -3.23 0.26 21.90
N LYS A 58 -3.37 -1.04 22.23
CA LYS A 58 -3.18 -1.52 23.61
C LYS A 58 -1.72 -1.73 24.00
N ILE A 59 -0.82 -1.99 23.03
CA ILE A 59 0.59 -2.31 23.30
C ILE A 59 1.45 -1.05 23.26
N ASP A 60 1.33 -0.22 22.21
CA ASP A 60 2.22 0.91 22.00
C ASP A 60 1.48 2.14 21.45
N LYS A 61 1.22 3.10 22.35
CA LYS A 61 0.48 4.34 22.02
C LYS A 61 1.24 5.24 21.03
N PHE A 62 2.57 5.12 20.97
CA PHE A 62 3.40 5.88 20.03
C PHE A 62 3.28 5.35 18.60
N ASP A 63 3.24 4.04 18.43
CA ASP A 63 3.14 3.40 17.11
C ASP A 63 1.76 3.67 16.47
N PHE A 64 0.70 3.68 17.28
CA PHE A 64 -0.61 4.12 16.82
C PHE A 64 -0.63 5.58 16.33
N LEU A 65 0.06 6.47 17.05
CA LEU A 65 0.17 7.88 16.66
C LEU A 65 0.96 8.03 15.34
N ALA A 66 1.96 7.18 15.11
CA ALA A 66 2.72 7.15 13.86
C ALA A 66 1.85 6.65 12.68
N CYS A 67 1.09 5.55 12.86
CA CYS A 67 0.13 5.08 11.86
C CYS A 67 -0.92 6.14 11.51
N MET A 68 -1.49 6.81 12.53
CA MET A 68 -2.49 7.84 12.32
C MET A 68 -1.86 9.09 11.66
N GLY A 69 -0.66 9.48 12.06
CA GLY A 69 0.09 10.57 11.43
C GLY A 69 0.43 10.29 9.96
N ALA A 70 0.81 9.07 9.62
CA ALA A 70 1.06 8.66 8.23
C ALA A 70 -0.24 8.67 7.40
N PHE A 71 -1.34 8.17 7.96
CA PHE A 71 -2.66 8.18 7.31
C PHE A 71 -3.13 9.60 7.01
N PHE A 72 -3.08 10.50 8.01
CA PHE A 72 -3.40 11.91 7.82
C PHE A 72 -2.42 12.62 6.88
N GLY A 73 -1.14 12.25 6.90
CA GLY A 73 -0.11 12.79 6.01
C GLY A 73 -0.40 12.52 4.53
N VAL A 74 -0.76 11.27 4.19
CA VAL A 74 -1.13 10.88 2.82
C VAL A 74 -2.42 11.57 2.38
N VAL A 75 -3.44 11.62 3.24
CA VAL A 75 -4.76 12.18 2.91
C VAL A 75 -4.72 13.71 2.69
N PHE A 76 -3.93 14.45 3.47
CA PHE A 76 -3.96 15.93 3.43
C PHE A 76 -2.90 16.57 2.52
N LYS A 77 -1.76 15.90 2.28
CA LYS A 77 -0.57 16.56 1.70
C LYS A 77 0.00 15.87 0.46
N SER A 78 -0.63 14.83 -0.07
CA SER A 78 -0.15 13.99 -1.18
C SER A 78 0.73 12.81 -0.70
N GLU A 79 0.71 11.72 -1.46
CA GLU A 79 1.34 10.42 -1.14
C GLU A 79 2.84 10.53 -0.82
N GLU A 80 3.55 11.40 -1.53
CA GLU A 80 4.98 11.66 -1.33
C GLU A 80 5.26 12.28 0.06
N ILE A 81 4.43 13.23 0.50
CA ILE A 81 4.60 13.91 1.78
C ILE A 81 4.18 13.01 2.94
N GLY A 82 3.14 12.18 2.74
CA GLY A 82 2.75 11.16 3.71
C GLY A 82 3.89 10.17 4.00
N LEU A 83 4.59 9.71 2.98
CA LEU A 83 5.76 8.82 3.13
C LEU A 83 6.92 9.51 3.86
N LEU A 84 7.18 10.80 3.55
CA LEU A 84 8.21 11.59 4.22
C LEU A 84 7.93 11.75 5.72
N ILE A 85 6.67 12.03 6.08
CA ILE A 85 6.23 12.15 7.48
C ILE A 85 6.37 10.79 8.20
N ALA A 86 6.00 9.68 7.56
CA ALA A 86 6.15 8.35 8.12
C ALA A 86 7.62 8.00 8.41
N CYS A 87 8.52 8.24 7.46
CA CYS A 87 9.97 8.03 7.65
C CYS A 87 10.55 8.94 8.75
N ALA A 88 10.13 10.20 8.82
CA ALA A 88 10.58 11.12 9.86
C ALA A 88 10.13 10.66 11.26
N GLN A 89 8.87 10.21 11.39
CA GLN A 89 8.33 9.72 12.66
C GLN A 89 9.04 8.44 13.13
N LEU A 90 9.30 7.50 12.21
CA LEU A 90 10.04 6.27 12.50
C LEU A 90 11.46 6.57 13.04
N ARG A 91 12.15 7.55 12.43
CA ARG A 91 13.49 7.98 12.87
C ARG A 91 13.47 8.60 14.27
N ILE A 92 12.46 9.41 14.60
CA ILE A 92 12.33 10.04 15.92
C ILE A 92 12.06 8.98 17.00
N VAL A 93 11.17 8.03 16.75
CA VAL A 93 10.86 6.93 17.68
C VAL A 93 12.10 6.04 17.91
N SER A 94 12.86 5.73 16.86
CA SER A 94 14.08 4.92 16.97
C SER A 94 15.20 5.61 17.77
N PHE A 95 15.24 6.95 17.80
CA PHE A 95 16.26 7.70 18.56
C PHE A 95 15.83 7.96 20.02
N GLY A 96 14.52 7.93 20.32
CA GLY A 96 14.01 8.05 21.68
C GLY A 96 14.02 6.76 22.50
N LEU A 97 14.33 5.62 21.88
CA LEU A 97 14.48 4.31 22.53
C LEU A 97 15.95 3.87 22.74
N THR A 98 16.93 4.72 22.38
CA THR A 98 18.36 4.59 22.72
C THR A 98 18.73 5.65 23.74
#